data_AF-A0A5B0VKP8-F1
#
_entry.id   AF-A0A5B0VKP8-F1
#
_cell.length_a   1.000
_cell.length_b   1.000
_cell.length_c   1.000
_cell.angle_alpha   90.00
_cell.angle_beta   90.00
_cell.angle_gamma   90.00
#
_symmetry.space_group_name_H-M   'P 1'
#
loop_
_entity.id
_entity.type
_entity.pdbx_description
1 polymer ?
#
loop_
_entity_poly.entity_id
_entity_poly.type
_entity_poly.pdbx_seq_one_letter_code
_entity_poly.pdbx_strand_id
1 'polypeptide(L)'
;MEDKKVELSEVVVEDKKVELSEFVDRIRGSNPRLLSGLDDKQASLLVHRVLAIVSEEIDGLDEGVLRFPAIGKITLRKGEHKRGSEVFRVKRVVLRPRPIDE
;
A
#
# COMPACT_ATOMS: atom_id res chain seq x y z
N MET A 1 43.28 13.27 -1.19
CA MET A 1 41.97 12.94 -0.59
C MET A 1 41.24 12.14 -1.65
N GLU A 2 41.14 10.82 -1.46
CA GLU A 2 40.42 9.95 -2.40
C GLU A 2 38.92 10.05 -2.14
N ASP A 3 38.18 10.45 -3.17
CA ASP A 3 36.73 10.41 -3.19
C ASP A 3 36.28 8.95 -3.09
N LYS A 4 35.78 8.56 -1.90
CA LYS A 4 35.08 7.30 -1.74
C LYS A 4 33.76 7.38 -2.49
N LYS A 5 33.75 6.86 -3.71
CA LYS A 5 32.54 6.50 -4.45
C LYS A 5 31.78 5.48 -3.61
N VAL A 6 30.73 5.93 -2.92
CA VAL A 6 29.80 5.05 -2.22
C VAL A 6 29.03 4.30 -3.30
N GLU A 7 29.38 3.05 -3.51
CA GLU A 7 28.58 2.13 -4.32
C GLU A 7 27.26 1.90 -3.60
N LEU A 8 26.17 2.42 -4.18
CA LEU A 8 24.82 2.09 -3.76
C LEU A 8 24.62 0.61 -4.04
N SER A 9 24.72 -0.22 -3.00
CA SER A 9 24.39 -1.65 -3.06
C SER A 9 23.00 -1.82 -3.67
N GLU A 10 22.87 -2.69 -4.67
CA GLU A 10 21.60 -3.03 -5.31
C GLU A 10 20.59 -3.47 -4.23
N VAL A 11 19.59 -2.63 -3.97
CA VAL A 11 18.44 -3.02 -3.16
C VAL A 11 17.62 -3.96 -4.02
N VAL A 12 17.69 -5.27 -3.74
CA VAL A 12 16.78 -6.25 -4.33
C VAL A 12 15.38 -5.96 -3.80
N VAL A 13 14.52 -5.43 -4.67
CA VAL A 13 13.12 -5.20 -4.36
C VAL A 13 12.38 -6.51 -4.62
N GLU A 14 11.91 -7.17 -3.57
CA GLU A 14 11.04 -8.33 -3.68
C GLU A 14 9.64 -7.86 -4.12
N ASP A 15 9.23 -8.22 -5.35
CA ASP A 15 7.88 -7.98 -5.84
C ASP A 15 6.99 -9.18 -5.50
N LYS A 16 6.29 -9.09 -4.36
CA LYS A 16 5.35 -10.11 -3.91
C LYS A 16 3.91 -9.66 -4.19
N LYS A 17 3.27 -10.33 -5.13
CA LYS A 17 1.82 -10.21 -5.32
C LYS A 17 1.09 -11.03 -4.26
N VAL A 18 0.16 -10.39 -3.54
CA VAL A 18 -0.75 -11.07 -2.63
C VAL A 18 -2.10 -11.22 -3.33
N GLU A 19 -2.57 -12.46 -3.48
CA GLU A 19 -3.86 -12.74 -4.12
C GLU A 19 -5.04 -12.46 -3.16
N LEU A 20 -6.20 -12.13 -3.73
CA LEU A 20 -7.42 -11.86 -2.94
C LEU A 20 -7.87 -13.09 -2.14
N SER A 21 -7.70 -14.29 -2.70
CA SER A 21 -8.01 -15.55 -2.03
C SER A 21 -7.17 -15.73 -0.76
N GLU A 22 -5.88 -15.38 -0.80
CA GLU A 22 -5.02 -15.44 0.39
C GLU A 22 -5.51 -14.50 1.50
N PHE A 23 -6.03 -13.32 1.15
CA PHE A 23 -6.65 -12.42 2.12
C PHE A 23 -7.90 -13.02 2.75
N VAL A 24 -8.77 -13.62 1.93
CA VAL A 24 -9.99 -14.30 2.40
C VAL A 24 -9.64 -15.44 3.36
N ASP A 25 -8.65 -16.26 3.00
CA ASP A 25 -8.19 -17.38 3.82
C ASP A 25 -7.61 -16.90 5.15
N ARG A 26 -6.82 -15.83 5.15
CA ARG A 26 -6.31 -15.22 6.39
C ARG A 26 -7.42 -14.66 7.28
N ILE A 27 -8.45 -14.04 6.71
CA ILE A 27 -9.61 -13.54 7.47
C ILE A 27 -10.40 -14.70 8.08
N ARG A 28 -10.65 -15.76 7.30
CA ARG A 28 -11.33 -16.95 7.83
C ARG A 28 -10.50 -17.66 8.89
N GLY A 29 -9.18 -17.73 8.71
CA GLY A 29 -8.25 -18.31 9.67
C GLY A 29 -8.19 -17.54 10.99
N SER A 30 -8.31 -16.20 10.95
CA SER A 30 -8.32 -15.38 12.16
C SER A 30 -9.67 -15.40 12.88
N ASN A 31 -10.78 -15.30 12.16
CA ASN A 31 -12.12 -15.42 12.71
C ASN A 31 -13.13 -15.88 11.64
N PRO A 32 -13.57 -17.16 11.68
CA PRO A 32 -14.51 -17.72 10.70
C PRO A 32 -15.86 -17.00 10.64
N ARG A 33 -16.26 -16.30 11.72
CA ARG A 33 -17.55 -15.60 11.80
C ARG A 33 -17.59 -14.31 10.98
N LEU A 34 -16.43 -13.72 10.63
CA LEU A 34 -16.38 -12.46 9.89
C LEU A 34 -16.92 -12.58 8.47
N LEU A 35 -16.76 -13.75 7.85
CA LEU A 35 -17.20 -14.04 6.48
C LEU A 35 -18.23 -15.18 6.46
N SER A 36 -18.86 -15.50 7.60
CA SER A 36 -19.85 -16.56 7.66
C SER A 36 -21.07 -16.22 6.80
N GLY A 37 -21.49 -17.18 5.97
CA GLY A 37 -22.61 -17.00 5.04
C GLY A 37 -22.24 -16.35 3.71
N LEU A 38 -20.95 -16.04 3.48
CA LEU A 38 -20.43 -15.62 2.18
C LEU A 38 -19.72 -16.78 1.50
N ASP A 39 -20.08 -17.05 0.24
CA ASP A 39 -19.26 -17.90 -0.62
C ASP A 39 -17.92 -17.23 -0.96
N ASP A 40 -16.99 -17.98 -1.53
CA ASP A 40 -15.62 -17.48 -1.82
C ASP A 40 -15.62 -16.30 -2.78
N LYS A 41 -16.55 -16.27 -3.73
CA LYS A 41 -16.67 -15.20 -4.72
C LYS A 41 -17.18 -13.92 -4.06
N GLN A 42 -18.20 -14.03 -3.19
CA GLN A 42 -18.77 -12.94 -2.41
C GLN A 42 -17.74 -12.38 -1.44
N ALA A 43 -17.02 -13.24 -0.71
CA ALA A 43 -15.95 -12.84 0.19
C ALA A 43 -14.83 -12.11 -0.55
N SER A 44 -14.37 -12.65 -1.68
CA SER A 44 -13.33 -12.02 -2.50
C SER A 44 -13.79 -10.66 -3.06
N LEU A 45 -15.05 -10.56 -3.51
CA LEU A 45 -15.61 -9.32 -4.00
C LEU A 45 -15.70 -8.27 -2.89
N LEU A 46 -16.09 -8.66 -1.69
CA LEU A 46 -16.14 -7.77 -0.52
C LEU A 46 -14.74 -7.22 -0.21
N VAL A 47 -13.75 -8.09 -0.09
CA VAL A 47 -12.35 -7.68 0.16
C VAL A 47 -11.85 -6.75 -0.95
N HIS A 48 -12.08 -7.11 -2.21
CA HIS A 48 -11.72 -6.27 -3.35
C HIS A 48 -12.34 -4.88 -3.27
N ARG A 49 -13.64 -4.78 -2.94
CA ARG A 49 -14.32 -3.48 -2.81
C ARG A 49 -13.75 -2.63 -1.68
N VAL A 50 -13.43 -3.22 -0.54
CA VAL A 50 -12.78 -2.51 0.57
C VAL A 50 -11.43 -1.94 0.13
N LEU A 51 -10.60 -2.74 -0.54
CA LEU A 51 -9.30 -2.31 -1.03
C LEU A 51 -9.42 -1.23 -2.12
N ALA A 52 -10.41 -1.35 -3.01
CA ALA A 52 -10.68 -0.34 -4.03
C ALA A 52 -11.04 1.01 -3.42
N ILE A 53 -11.91 1.03 -2.40
CA ILE A 53 -12.28 2.27 -1.68
C ILE A 53 -11.03 2.90 -1.04
N VAL A 54 -10.16 2.11 -0.42
CA VAL A 54 -8.89 2.63 0.14
C VAL A 54 -8.01 3.24 -0.96
N SER A 55 -7.95 2.61 -2.13
CA SER A 55 -7.22 3.15 -3.29
C SER A 55 -7.82 4.48 -3.75
N GLU A 56 -9.15 4.57 -3.83
CA GLU A 56 -9.86 5.79 -4.23
C GLU A 56 -9.60 6.95 -3.26
N GLU A 57 -9.58 6.69 -1.94
CA GLU A 57 -9.23 7.69 -0.92
C GLU A 57 -7.79 8.21 -1.08
N ILE A 58 -6.84 7.30 -1.38
CA ILE A 58 -5.44 7.67 -1.64
C ILE A 58 -5.36 8.50 -2.92
N ASP A 59 -6.05 8.12 -3.97
CA ASP A 59 -6.02 8.81 -5.26
C ASP A 59 -6.70 10.18 -5.22
N GLY A 60 -7.82 10.29 -4.51
CA GLY A 60 -8.57 11.53 -4.33
C GLY A 60 -7.82 12.63 -3.59
N LEU A 61 -6.77 12.30 -2.83
CA LEU A 61 -5.96 13.28 -2.12
C LEU A 61 -4.67 13.61 -2.88
N ASP A 62 -4.54 14.85 -3.32
CA ASP A 62 -3.36 15.33 -4.04
C ASP A 62 -2.12 15.46 -3.14
N GLU A 63 -2.30 16.05 -1.96
CA GLU A 63 -1.29 16.19 -0.91
C GLU A 63 -1.96 16.12 0.46
N GLY A 64 -1.27 15.52 1.44
CA GLY A 64 -1.75 15.49 2.81
C GLY A 64 -1.46 14.19 3.53
N VAL A 65 -2.31 13.87 4.52
CA VAL A 65 -2.14 12.72 5.39
C VAL A 65 -3.47 12.01 5.57
N LEU A 66 -3.51 10.72 5.22
CA LEU A 66 -4.61 9.81 5.55
C LEU A 66 -4.21 8.95 6.75
N ARG A 67 -5.17 8.67 7.64
CA ARG A 67 -4.98 7.80 8.81
C ARG A 67 -6.03 6.70 8.78
N PHE A 68 -5.58 5.47 8.59
CA PHE A 68 -6.42 4.29 8.54
C PHE A 68 -6.22 3.47 9.82
N PRO A 69 -7.26 3.23 10.65
CA PRO A 69 -7.13 2.57 11.96
C PRO A 69 -6.43 1.19 11.95
N ALA A 70 -6.59 0.42 10.86
CA ALA A 70 -6.03 -0.93 10.71
C ALA A 70 -4.79 -1.00 9.81
N ILE A 71 -4.44 0.07 9.09
CA ILE A 71 -3.32 0.08 8.13
C ILE A 71 -2.19 0.96 8.64
N GLY A 72 -2.49 2.15 9.17
CA GLY A 72 -1.51 3.12 9.63
C GLY A 72 -1.67 4.49 8.97
N LYS A 73 -0.54 5.19 8.79
CA LYS A 73 -0.49 6.57 8.28
C LYS A 73 0.04 6.59 6.85
N ILE A 74 -0.74 7.13 5.92
CA ILE A 74 -0.31 7.38 4.54
C ILE A 74 -0.05 8.88 4.38
N THR A 75 1.14 9.23 3.92
CA THR A 75 1.52 10.61 3.62
C THR A 75 1.66 10.78 2.11
N LEU A 76 0.94 11.75 1.54
CA LEU A 76 0.95 12.06 0.12
C LEU A 76 1.63 13.41 -0.10
N ARG A 77 2.57 13.46 -1.04
CA ARG A 77 3.32 14.67 -1.40
C ARG A 77 3.45 14.76 -2.91
N LYS A 78 3.32 15.95 -3.49
CA LYS A 78 3.75 16.19 -4.87
C LYS A 78 5.25 16.45 -4.85
N GLY A 79 5.97 15.74 -5.70
CA GLY A 79 7.35 16.02 -6.03
C GLY A 79 7.42 16.46 -7.48
N GLU A 80 8.24 17.45 -7.77
CA GLU A 80 8.67 17.72 -9.13
C GLU A 80 9.99 17.00 -9.35
N HIS A 81 10.05 16.17 -10.39
CA HIS A 81 11.25 15.49 -10.81
C HIS A 81 11.67 16.05 -12.16
N LYS A 82 12.88 16.61 -12.24
CA LYS A 82 13.43 17.11 -13.50
C LYS A 82 14.33 16.04 -14.11
N ARG A 83 14.02 15.60 -15.32
CA ARG A 83 14.86 14.69 -16.10
C ARG A 83 15.21 15.38 -17.42
N GLY A 84 16.42 15.92 -17.49
CA GLY A 84 16.83 16.76 -18.63
C GLY A 84 16.08 18.09 -18.67
N SER A 85 15.42 18.39 -19.79
CA SER A 85 14.57 19.57 -19.98
C SER A 85 13.13 19.39 -19.52
N GLU A 86 12.71 18.17 -19.18
CA GLU A 86 11.33 17.86 -18.81
C GLU A 86 11.14 17.87 -17.29
N VAL A 87 10.02 18.48 -16.85
CA VAL A 87 9.57 18.51 -15.45
C VAL A 87 8.36 17.58 -15.33
N PHE A 88 8.51 16.53 -14.53
CA PHE A 88 7.46 15.57 -14.22
C PHE A 88 6.89 15.85 -12.84
N ARG A 89 5.57 15.92 -12.72
CA ARG A 89 4.90 15.91 -11.42
C ARG A 89 4.68 14.47 -11.01
N VAL A 90 5.29 14.07 -9.90
CA VAL A 90 5.18 12.73 -9.34
C VAL A 90 4.45 12.82 -8.02
N LYS A 91 3.40 12.02 -7.85
CA LYS A 91 2.74 11.84 -6.56
C LYS A 91 3.50 10.78 -5.77
N ARG A 92 4.12 11.19 -4.66
CA ARG A 92 4.82 10.28 -3.76
C ARG A 92 3.89 9.87 -2.62
N VAL A 93 3.61 8.56 -2.55
CA VAL A 93 2.82 7.95 -1.48
C VAL A 93 3.76 7.22 -0.53
N VAL A 94 3.70 7.55 0.77
CA VAL A 94 4.51 6.91 1.81
C VAL A 94 3.59 6.33 2.87
N LEU A 95 3.51 5.00 2.91
CA LEU A 95 2.82 4.26 3.96
C LEU A 95 3.75 4.06 5.16
N ARG A 96 3.30 4.45 6.35
CA ARG A 96 3.86 4.05 7.63
C ARG A 96 2.86 3.08 8.29
N PRO A 97 3.15 1.77 8.32
CA PRO A 97 2.21 0.81 8.87
C PRO A 97 1.98 1.06 10.36
N ARG A 98 0.77 0.74 10.84
CA ARG A 98 0.51 0.68 12.27
C ARG A 98 1.34 -0.48 12.87
N PRO A 99 1.94 -0.32 14.06
CA PRO A 99 2.49 -1.46 14.80
C PRO A 99 1.43 -2.54 14.96
N ILE A 100 1.81 -3.80 14.76
CA ILE A 100 0.97 -4.92 15.17
C ILE A 100 1.11 -4.97 16.68
N ASP A 101 0.07 -4.51 17.39
CA ASP A 101 -0.02 -4.72 18.84
C ASP A 101 -0.26 -6.23 19.04
N GLU A 102 0.74 -6.96 19.54
CA GLU A 102 0.63 -8.38 19.94
C GLU A 102 -0.32 -8.56 21.14
#